data_AF-A0A7R9BZH7-F1
#
_entry.id   AF-A0A7R9BZH7-F1
#
_cell.length_a   1.000
_cell.length_b   1.000
_cell.length_c   1.000
_cell.angle_alpha   90.00
_cell.angle_beta   90.00
_cell.angle_gamma   90.00
#
_symmetry.space_group_name_H-M   'P 1'
#
loop_
_entity.id
_entity.type
_entity.pdbx_description
1 polymer ?
#
loop_
_entity_poly.entity_id
_entity_poly.type
_entity_poly.pdbx_seq_one_letter_code
_entity_poly.pdbx_strand_id
1 'polypeptide(L)'
;MTTSQELIAVQSVIAGDLPVIDDVMATTSSRENVESLEFDDFKLYEDPEFPATPGSVFREGTIPSNVNVEWKRPCEIVEQPYMYGDNFEQSDIMPGNLADCWFLSTCAAVAREPQLIHRIVPPNQLLYGEQYSGIVFARFWRMGQWVTVYFDDRLPVSADGKLLFARSSDKNEFWISLLEKAYAK
;
A
#
# COMPACT_ATOMS: atom_id res chain seq x y z
N MET A 1 -6.54 -7.64 34.26
CA MET A 1 -5.70 -6.57 34.85
C MET A 1 -4.68 -6.17 33.81
N THR A 2 -5.10 -5.37 32.84
CA THR A 2 -4.20 -4.74 31.87
C THR A 2 -3.45 -3.64 32.61
N THR A 3 -2.13 -3.75 32.66
CA THR A 3 -1.25 -2.87 33.41
C THR A 3 -1.28 -1.47 32.84
N SER A 4 -1.32 -0.48 33.73
CA SER A 4 -1.49 0.97 33.49
C SER A 4 -0.54 1.60 32.45
N GLN A 5 0.46 0.88 31.95
CA GLN A 5 1.40 1.34 30.92
C GLN A 5 0.84 1.24 29.48
N GLU A 6 -0.01 0.25 29.18
CA GLU A 6 -0.61 0.14 27.83
C GLU A 6 -1.64 1.25 27.57
N LEU A 7 -2.37 1.69 28.61
CA LEU A 7 -3.30 2.81 28.52
C LEU A 7 -2.59 4.15 28.31
N ILE A 8 -1.38 4.33 28.86
CA ILE A 8 -0.59 5.56 28.70
C ILE A 8 -0.02 5.67 27.28
N ALA A 9 0.44 4.55 26.70
CA ALA A 9 0.92 4.54 25.31
C ALA A 9 -0.20 4.82 24.30
N VAL A 10 -1.40 4.29 24.54
CA VAL A 10 -2.57 4.60 23.71
C VAL A 10 -3.00 6.06 23.91
N GLN A 11 -2.95 6.60 25.12
CA GLN A 11 -3.28 8.02 25.38
C GLN A 11 -2.25 9.01 24.82
N SER A 12 -0.95 8.66 24.75
CA SER A 12 0.06 9.56 24.17
C SER A 12 -0.03 9.64 22.64
N VAL A 13 -0.52 8.59 21.97
CA VAL A 13 -0.78 8.60 20.52
C VAL A 13 -1.94 9.55 20.15
N ILE A 14 -2.89 9.76 21.07
CA ILE A 14 -4.08 10.60 20.86
C ILE A 14 -3.77 12.10 21.13
N ALA A 15 -2.67 12.41 21.82
CA ALA A 15 -2.38 13.76 22.32
C ALA A 15 -1.67 14.71 21.34
N GLY A 16 -1.41 14.30 20.10
CA GLY A 16 -0.93 15.20 19.03
C GLY A 16 0.51 15.73 19.16
N ASP A 17 1.24 15.40 20.23
CA ASP A 17 2.64 15.80 20.41
C ASP A 17 3.59 14.72 19.86
N LEU A 18 3.71 14.64 18.53
CA LEU A 18 4.81 13.89 17.91
C LEU A 18 5.94 14.86 17.55
N PRO A 19 7.14 14.69 18.11
CA PRO A 19 8.29 15.46 17.66
C PRO A 19 8.56 15.14 16.19
N VAL A 20 8.78 16.20 15.41
CA VAL A 20 9.38 16.11 14.08
C VAL A 20 10.78 15.53 14.29
N ILE A 21 10.91 14.21 14.15
CA ILE A 21 12.22 13.54 14.15
C ILE A 21 12.53 13.22 12.70
N ASP A 22 13.35 14.09 12.12
CA ASP A 22 14.17 13.78 10.96
C ASP A 22 15.10 12.61 11.32
N ASP A 23 14.93 11.53 10.56
CA ASP A 23 15.85 10.43 10.30
C ASP A 23 16.33 9.51 11.45
N VAL A 24 16.84 8.35 11.00
CA VAL A 24 17.66 7.35 11.71
C VAL A 24 16.90 6.13 12.26
N MET A 25 16.57 5.19 11.36
CA MET A 25 17.36 3.95 11.16
C MET A 25 16.65 3.02 10.16
N ALA A 26 17.38 2.66 9.12
CA ALA A 26 17.03 1.58 8.21
C ALA A 26 16.80 0.26 8.97
N THR A 27 15.71 -0.42 8.64
CA THR A 27 15.60 -1.87 8.79
C THR A 27 15.16 -2.45 7.45
N THR A 28 16.18 -2.72 6.62
CA THR A 28 16.43 -3.95 5.85
C THR A 28 15.28 -4.53 5.00
N SER A 29 14.87 -3.75 3.98
CA SER A 29 14.72 -4.13 2.57
C SER A 29 13.82 -3.07 1.91
N SER A 30 14.22 -2.12 1.09
CA SER A 30 15.51 -1.79 0.49
C SER A 30 15.40 -0.36 -0.05
N ARG A 31 15.82 0.65 0.72
CA ARG A 31 16.01 2.01 0.16
C ARG A 31 17.29 2.05 -0.66
N GLU A 32 18.35 1.41 -0.17
CA GLU A 32 19.64 1.28 -0.87
C GLU A 32 19.52 0.48 -2.17
N ASN A 33 18.77 -0.64 -2.20
CA ASN A 33 18.61 -1.39 -3.47
C ASN A 33 17.76 -0.63 -4.49
N VAL A 34 16.94 0.34 -4.08
CA VAL A 34 16.12 1.17 -4.97
C VAL A 34 16.90 2.39 -5.46
N GLU A 35 17.66 3.04 -4.57
CA GLU A 35 18.54 4.17 -4.90
C GLU A 35 19.73 3.72 -5.78
N SER A 36 20.13 2.45 -5.72
CA SER A 36 21.13 1.84 -6.62
C SER A 36 20.56 1.33 -7.95
N LEU A 37 19.25 1.42 -8.19
CA LEU A 37 18.69 1.07 -9.49
C LEU A 37 19.06 2.17 -10.46
N GLU A 38 19.89 1.82 -11.43
CA GLU A 38 19.98 2.58 -12.67
C GLU A 38 18.61 2.48 -13.34
N PHE A 39 17.77 3.48 -13.11
CA PHE A 39 16.56 3.67 -13.90
C PHE A 39 17.02 3.99 -15.31
N ASP A 40 16.99 2.99 -16.19
CA ASP A 40 16.96 3.26 -17.62
C ASP A 40 15.75 4.17 -17.84
N ASP A 41 15.91 5.30 -18.54
CA ASP A 41 14.96 6.42 -18.61
C ASP A 41 13.53 6.02 -19.08
N PHE A 42 13.34 4.75 -19.48
CA PHE A 42 12.09 4.19 -19.98
C PHE A 42 11.58 2.95 -19.23
N LYS A 43 12.27 2.47 -18.18
CA LYS A 43 11.87 1.24 -17.48
C LYS A 43 11.23 1.54 -16.13
N LEU A 44 9.96 1.19 -16.00
CA LEU A 44 9.22 1.25 -14.73
C LEU A 44 9.73 0.19 -13.75
N TYR A 45 9.75 0.54 -12.47
CA TYR A 45 10.18 -0.33 -11.38
C TYR A 45 9.36 -1.62 -11.34
N GLU A 46 10.07 -2.72 -11.10
CA GLU A 46 9.50 -4.04 -10.89
C GLU A 46 10.12 -4.63 -9.63
N ASP A 47 9.28 -4.99 -8.67
CA ASP A 47 9.74 -5.51 -7.39
C ASP A 47 10.26 -6.96 -7.53
N PRO A 48 11.56 -7.21 -7.31
CA PRO A 48 12.11 -8.55 -7.40
C PRO A 48 11.70 -9.45 -6.21
N GLU A 49 11.32 -8.87 -5.07
CA GLU A 49 10.92 -9.58 -3.86
C GLU A 49 9.42 -9.91 -3.84
N PHE A 50 8.63 -9.18 -4.62
CA PHE A 50 7.19 -9.39 -4.76
C PHE A 50 6.77 -9.36 -6.23
N PRO A 51 7.21 -10.36 -7.04
CA PRO A 51 7.05 -10.32 -8.49
C PRO A 51 5.58 -10.46 -8.91
N ALA A 52 5.23 -9.89 -10.06
CA ALA A 52 3.90 -9.96 -10.64
C ALA A 52 3.57 -11.36 -11.21
N THR A 53 3.45 -12.36 -10.33
CA THR A 53 3.21 -13.76 -10.66
C THR A 53 2.07 -14.33 -9.82
N PRO A 54 1.43 -15.44 -10.26
CA PRO A 54 0.41 -16.11 -9.45
C PRO A 54 0.88 -16.50 -8.04
N GLY A 55 2.18 -16.75 -7.84
CA GLY A 55 2.73 -17.11 -6.52
C GLY A 55 2.70 -15.97 -5.49
N SER A 56 2.56 -14.72 -5.94
CA SER A 56 2.40 -13.55 -5.05
C SER A 56 0.94 -13.31 -4.66
N VAL A 57 -0.01 -13.98 -5.31
CA VAL A 57 -1.46 -13.89 -5.07
C VAL A 57 -1.96 -15.13 -4.33
N PHE A 58 -1.47 -16.30 -4.74
CA PHE A 58 -1.92 -17.59 -4.24
C PHE A 58 -0.77 -18.33 -3.58
N ARG A 59 -1.10 -19.03 -2.49
CA ARG A 59 -0.19 -20.02 -1.93
C ARG A 59 0.05 -21.12 -2.97
N GLU A 60 1.25 -21.67 -2.98
CA GLU A 60 1.59 -22.78 -3.85
C GLU A 60 0.60 -23.95 -3.66
N GLY A 61 0.08 -24.47 -4.77
CA GLY A 61 -0.94 -25.53 -4.77
C GLY A 61 -2.39 -25.06 -4.55
N THR A 62 -2.64 -23.75 -4.36
CA THR A 62 -4.01 -23.20 -4.23
C THR A 62 -4.44 -22.35 -5.43
N ILE A 63 -3.65 -22.31 -6.51
CA ILE A 63 -4.00 -21.55 -7.72
C ILE A 63 -5.24 -22.18 -8.35
N PRO A 64 -6.40 -21.49 -8.38
CA PRO A 64 -7.59 -22.06 -8.98
C PRO A 64 -7.41 -22.14 -10.50
N SER A 65 -7.70 -23.29 -11.10
CA SER A 65 -7.53 -23.54 -12.53
C SER A 65 -8.37 -22.63 -13.46
N ASN A 66 -9.33 -21.92 -12.89
CA ASN A 66 -10.23 -20.99 -13.58
C ASN A 66 -9.89 -19.50 -13.37
N VAL A 67 -8.83 -19.19 -12.60
CA VAL A 67 -8.47 -17.80 -12.33
C VAL A 67 -7.30 -17.40 -13.22
N ASN A 68 -7.61 -16.59 -14.25
CA ASN A 68 -6.60 -15.89 -15.03
C ASN A 68 -6.33 -14.54 -14.35
N VAL A 69 -5.17 -14.41 -13.70
CA VAL A 69 -4.73 -13.15 -13.09
C VAL A 69 -3.80 -12.44 -14.06
N GLU A 70 -4.20 -11.25 -14.47
CA GLU A 70 -3.32 -10.29 -15.13
C GLU A 70 -2.78 -9.31 -14.09
N TRP A 71 -1.63 -8.70 -14.35
CA TRP A 71 -1.07 -7.66 -13.51
C TRP A 71 -1.01 -6.37 -14.31
N LYS A 72 -1.64 -5.32 -13.81
CA LYS A 72 -1.71 -4.00 -14.46
C LYS A 72 -1.38 -2.89 -13.49
N ARG A 73 -0.71 -1.86 -13.97
CA ARG A 73 -0.43 -0.62 -13.26
C ARG A 73 -1.69 0.26 -13.27
N PRO A 74 -1.86 1.20 -12.32
CA PRO A 74 -3.03 2.08 -12.28
C PRO A 74 -3.25 2.83 -13.59
N CYS A 75 -2.17 3.28 -14.25
CA CYS A 75 -2.21 3.99 -15.54
C CYS A 75 -2.60 3.11 -16.74
N GLU A 76 -2.61 1.78 -16.58
CA GLU A 76 -3.12 0.82 -17.57
C GLU A 76 -4.59 0.46 -17.31
N ILE A 77 -5.13 0.81 -16.14
CA ILE A 77 -6.49 0.51 -15.71
C ILE A 77 -7.41 1.73 -15.95
N VAL A 78 -6.94 2.94 -15.65
CA VAL A 78 -7.68 4.20 -15.79
C VAL A 78 -6.78 5.32 -16.31
N GLU A 79 -7.37 6.38 -16.88
CA GLU A 79 -6.61 7.48 -17.51
C GLU A 79 -5.88 8.41 -16.53
N GLN A 80 -6.45 8.64 -15.34
CA GLN A 80 -5.92 9.60 -14.35
C GLN A 80 -5.93 8.99 -12.95
N PRO A 81 -5.08 7.96 -12.70
CA PRO A 81 -5.00 7.33 -11.40
C PRO A 81 -4.35 8.27 -10.39
N TYR A 82 -4.83 8.25 -9.15
CA TYR A 82 -4.25 8.99 -8.05
C TYR A 82 -4.25 8.15 -6.77
N MET A 83 -3.41 8.56 -5.81
CA MET A 83 -3.25 7.82 -4.56
C MET A 83 -4.53 7.93 -3.71
N TYR A 84 -4.82 9.13 -3.22
CA TYR A 84 -6.08 9.48 -2.54
C TYR A 84 -6.33 10.98 -2.61
N GLY A 85 -7.59 11.39 -2.46
CA GLY A 85 -7.99 12.81 -2.44
C GLY A 85 -7.90 13.44 -1.05
N ASP A 86 -8.23 14.73 -0.93
CA ASP A 86 -8.22 15.44 0.36
C ASP A 86 -9.30 14.94 1.35
N ASN A 87 -10.32 14.23 0.85
CA ASN A 87 -11.40 13.65 1.64
C ASN A 87 -11.24 12.13 1.70
N PHE A 88 -10.76 11.61 2.83
CA PHE A 88 -10.83 10.18 3.14
C PHE A 88 -12.25 9.81 3.56
N GLU A 89 -13.15 9.56 2.60
CA GLU A 89 -14.46 9.05 2.95
C GLU A 89 -14.37 7.55 3.28
N GLN A 90 -14.72 7.19 4.51
CA GLN A 90 -14.69 5.81 5.00
C GLN A 90 -15.49 4.83 4.10
N SER A 91 -16.45 5.36 3.33
CA SER A 91 -17.27 4.62 2.38
C SER A 91 -16.52 4.10 1.16
N ASP A 92 -15.26 4.47 0.99
CA ASP A 92 -14.52 4.15 -0.23
C ASP A 92 -13.92 2.75 -0.25
N ILE A 93 -13.77 2.06 0.89
CA ILE A 93 -13.17 0.73 0.87
C ILE A 93 -14.20 -0.34 0.45
N MET A 94 -14.05 -0.84 -0.77
CA MET A 94 -14.75 -2.02 -1.26
C MET A 94 -13.89 -3.27 -1.04
N PRO A 95 -14.35 -4.26 -0.25
CA PRO A 95 -13.60 -5.50 -0.07
C PRO A 95 -13.53 -6.29 -1.38
N GLY A 96 -12.37 -6.90 -1.63
CA GLY A 96 -12.18 -7.81 -2.75
C GLY A 96 -12.42 -9.27 -2.39
N ASN A 97 -11.75 -10.17 -3.11
CA ASN A 97 -11.90 -11.61 -2.94
C ASN A 97 -11.08 -12.20 -1.77
N LEU A 98 -10.36 -11.37 -1.01
CA LEU A 98 -9.56 -11.79 0.15
C LEU A 98 -10.40 -11.77 1.44
N ALA A 99 -10.13 -12.70 2.35
CA ALA A 99 -10.76 -12.75 3.67
C ALA A 99 -9.98 -11.92 4.71
N ASP A 100 -9.67 -10.68 4.38
CA ASP A 100 -8.83 -9.75 5.15
C ASP A 100 -9.62 -8.59 5.78
N CYS A 101 -10.92 -8.80 6.07
CA CYS A 101 -11.78 -7.75 6.63
C CYS A 101 -11.23 -7.10 7.91
N TRP A 102 -10.40 -7.81 8.68
CA TRP A 102 -9.69 -7.30 9.85
C TRP A 102 -8.68 -6.19 9.48
N PHE A 103 -8.01 -6.33 8.35
CA PHE A 103 -7.08 -5.34 7.80
C PHE A 103 -7.85 -4.16 7.24
N LEU A 104 -8.82 -4.40 6.36
CA LEU A 104 -9.63 -3.34 5.74
C LEU A 104 -10.41 -2.51 6.76
N SER A 105 -10.94 -3.14 7.82
CA SER A 105 -11.60 -2.41 8.91
C SER A 105 -10.63 -1.51 9.67
N THR A 106 -9.37 -1.94 9.83
CA THR A 106 -8.31 -1.15 10.45
C THR A 106 -7.93 0.03 9.56
N CYS A 107 -7.76 -0.19 8.25
CA CYS A 107 -7.52 0.87 7.27
C CYS A 107 -8.66 1.90 7.27
N ALA A 108 -9.92 1.45 7.29
CA ALA A 108 -11.09 2.33 7.37
C ALA A 108 -11.10 3.19 8.65
N ALA A 109 -10.66 2.63 9.78
CA ALA A 109 -10.56 3.38 11.04
C ALA A 109 -9.43 4.41 11.00
N VAL A 110 -8.26 4.02 10.49
CA VAL A 110 -7.07 4.88 10.34
C VAL A 110 -7.31 6.02 9.36
N ALA A 111 -8.02 5.77 8.26
CA ALA A 111 -8.33 6.78 7.25
C ALA A 111 -9.15 7.96 7.80
N ARG A 112 -9.83 7.80 8.94
CA ARG A 112 -10.55 8.90 9.62
C ARG A 112 -9.62 9.91 10.29
N GLU A 113 -8.34 9.57 10.43
CA GLU A 113 -7.31 10.44 10.99
C GLU A 113 -6.30 10.79 9.90
N PRO A 114 -6.47 11.94 9.20
CA PRO A 114 -5.61 12.34 8.08
C PRO A 114 -4.12 12.29 8.39
N GLN A 115 -3.73 12.63 9.62
CA GLN A 115 -2.31 12.61 10.02
C GLN A 115 -1.72 11.20 10.03
N LEU A 116 -2.51 10.20 10.45
CA LEU A 116 -2.06 8.81 10.49
C LEU A 116 -1.97 8.21 9.09
N ILE A 117 -2.98 8.45 8.26
CA ILE A 117 -2.97 7.91 6.90
C ILE A 117 -1.89 8.57 6.03
N HIS A 118 -1.64 9.88 6.16
CA HIS A 118 -0.51 10.54 5.47
C HIS A 118 0.85 9.99 5.90
N ARG A 119 0.94 9.46 7.12
CA ARG A 119 2.15 8.80 7.61
C ARG A 119 2.31 7.41 7.01
N ILE A 120 1.22 6.66 6.86
CA ILE A 120 1.20 5.28 6.35
C ILE A 120 1.31 5.25 4.83
N VAL A 121 0.53 6.07 4.13
CA VAL A 121 0.55 6.24 2.67
C VAL A 121 0.81 7.72 2.40
N PRO A 122 2.03 8.13 2.01
CA PRO A 122 2.27 9.53 1.71
C PRO A 122 1.57 9.99 0.41
N PRO A 123 1.03 11.23 0.35
CA PRO A 123 0.13 11.68 -0.72
C PRO A 123 0.82 11.95 -2.06
N ASN A 124 2.11 12.30 -2.04
CA ASN A 124 2.82 12.83 -3.21
C ASN A 124 3.49 11.74 -4.07
N GLN A 125 2.85 10.59 -4.19
CA GLN A 125 3.35 9.47 -4.98
C GLN A 125 2.62 9.43 -6.33
N LEU A 126 3.38 9.57 -7.42
CA LEU A 126 2.82 9.57 -8.77
C LEU A 126 2.47 8.15 -9.21
N LEU A 127 1.32 8.01 -9.88
CA LEU A 127 0.87 6.75 -10.49
C LEU A 127 0.85 6.80 -12.03
N TYR A 128 1.18 7.96 -12.61
CA TYR A 128 1.24 8.21 -14.04
C TYR A 128 2.01 9.51 -14.33
N GLY A 129 2.36 9.76 -15.61
CA GLY A 129 2.99 11.01 -16.06
C GLY A 129 4.49 10.92 -16.32
N GLU A 130 5.14 12.06 -16.59
CA GLU A 130 6.56 12.09 -17.03
C GLU A 130 7.56 11.70 -15.93
N GLN A 131 7.24 11.96 -14.66
CA GLN A 131 8.10 11.65 -13.50
C GLN A 131 7.72 10.34 -12.81
N TYR A 132 6.78 9.59 -13.39
CA TYR A 132 6.32 8.33 -12.85
C TYR A 132 7.32 7.21 -13.15
N SER A 133 7.75 6.51 -12.10
CA SER A 133 8.75 5.43 -12.18
C SER A 133 8.19 4.06 -11.79
N GLY A 134 6.89 3.94 -11.53
CA GLY A 134 6.25 2.66 -11.18
C GLY A 134 6.59 2.12 -9.79
N ILE A 135 7.27 2.92 -8.96
CA ILE A 135 7.58 2.61 -7.56
C ILE A 135 6.69 3.40 -6.62
N VAL A 136 6.22 2.72 -5.58
CA VAL A 136 5.44 3.27 -4.48
C VAL A 136 5.97 2.74 -3.15
N PHE A 137 5.53 3.35 -2.06
CA PHE A 137 5.87 2.91 -0.73
C PHE A 137 4.77 3.20 0.29
N ALA A 138 4.75 2.36 1.33
CA ALA A 138 3.90 2.50 2.51
C ALA A 138 4.74 2.34 3.78
N ARG A 139 4.26 2.85 4.90
CA ARG A 139 4.92 2.76 6.20
C ARG A 139 4.04 2.01 7.19
N PHE A 140 4.62 1.00 7.84
CA PHE A 140 3.95 0.20 8.85
C PHE A 140 4.67 0.34 10.19
N TRP A 141 3.90 0.31 11.28
CA TRP A 141 4.46 0.22 12.62
C TRP A 141 4.66 -1.24 12.98
N ARG A 142 5.92 -1.66 13.14
CA ARG A 142 6.28 -3.05 13.45
C ARG A 142 7.34 -3.08 14.55
N MET A 143 7.05 -3.83 15.61
CA MET A 143 7.98 -4.04 16.74
C MET A 143 8.53 -2.73 17.36
N GLY A 144 7.69 -1.70 17.47
CA GLY A 144 8.07 -0.43 18.09
C GLY A 144 8.81 0.54 17.17
N GLN A 145 8.85 0.27 15.86
CA GLN A 145 9.55 1.09 14.88
C GLN A 145 8.72 1.26 13.60
N TRP A 146 8.95 2.36 12.88
CA TRP A 146 8.39 2.55 11.54
C TRP A 146 9.25 1.82 10.51
N VAL A 147 8.60 1.00 9.70
CA VAL A 147 9.21 0.26 8.59
C VAL A 147 8.60 0.76 7.30
N THR A 148 9.43 1.18 6.35
CA THR A 148 9.00 1.56 5.00
C THR A 148 9.11 0.37 4.06
N VAL A 149 8.03 0.04 3.38
CA VAL A 149 7.97 -1.01 2.36
C VAL A 149 7.91 -0.36 0.99
N TYR A 150 8.92 -0.61 0.16
CA TYR A 150 8.95 -0.20 -1.25
C TYR A 150 8.49 -1.35 -2.14
N PHE A 151 7.66 -1.05 -3.13
CA PHE A 151 7.06 -2.03 -4.02
C PHE A 151 6.67 -1.37 -5.36
N ASP A 152 6.48 -2.17 -6.40
CA ASP A 152 5.92 -1.66 -7.65
C ASP A 152 4.40 -1.51 -7.56
N ASP A 153 3.81 -0.71 -8.43
CA ASP A 153 2.36 -0.43 -8.40
C ASP A 153 1.50 -1.40 -9.24
N ARG A 154 2.04 -2.51 -9.74
CA ARG A 154 1.24 -3.50 -10.49
C ARG A 154 0.25 -4.17 -9.54
N LEU A 155 -1.03 -4.18 -9.92
CA LEU A 155 -2.11 -4.79 -9.15
C LEU A 155 -2.71 -5.98 -9.91
N PRO A 156 -3.12 -7.04 -9.20
CA PRO A 156 -3.77 -8.19 -9.82
C PRO A 156 -5.19 -7.82 -10.25
N VAL A 157 -5.47 -8.04 -11.53
CA VAL A 157 -6.77 -7.82 -12.16
C VAL A 157 -7.32 -9.10 -12.78
N SER A 158 -8.64 -9.21 -12.81
CA SER A 158 -9.35 -10.24 -13.56
C SER A 158 -9.24 -10.01 -15.08
N ALA A 159 -9.62 -11.01 -15.86
CA ALA A 159 -9.66 -10.93 -17.32
C ALA A 159 -10.57 -9.80 -17.86
N ASP A 160 -11.56 -9.34 -17.09
CA ASP A 160 -12.40 -8.17 -17.41
C ASP A 160 -11.82 -6.84 -16.91
N GLY A 161 -10.56 -6.82 -16.45
CA GLY A 161 -9.83 -5.63 -16.05
C GLY A 161 -10.23 -5.06 -14.68
N LYS A 162 -10.90 -5.84 -13.82
CA LYS A 162 -11.27 -5.41 -12.47
C LYS A 162 -10.22 -5.85 -11.45
N LEU A 163 -9.92 -4.99 -10.48
CA LEU A 163 -9.08 -5.35 -9.33
C LEU A 163 -9.66 -6.58 -8.61
N LEU A 164 -8.81 -7.55 -8.29
CA LEU A 164 -9.21 -8.79 -7.59
C LEU A 164 -9.38 -8.59 -6.08
N PHE A 165 -8.65 -7.66 -5.51
CA PHE A 165 -8.62 -7.40 -4.08
C PHE A 165 -9.28 -6.05 -3.72
N ALA A 166 -8.98 -5.49 -2.55
CA ALA A 166 -9.59 -4.28 -2.08
C ALA A 166 -9.39 -3.13 -3.08
N ARG A 167 -10.39 -2.25 -3.16
CA ARG A 167 -10.39 -1.11 -4.07
C ARG A 167 -11.19 0.05 -3.52
N SER A 168 -10.94 1.25 -4.03
CA SER A 168 -11.78 2.41 -3.74
C SER A 168 -13.14 2.33 -4.46
N SER A 169 -14.14 3.06 -3.95
CA SER A 169 -15.40 3.30 -4.63
C SER A 169 -15.20 4.27 -5.80
N ASP A 170 -14.23 5.18 -5.68
CA ASP A 170 -13.68 5.93 -6.81
C ASP A 170 -12.71 5.03 -7.60
N LYS A 171 -13.01 4.82 -8.88
CA LYS A 171 -12.20 3.98 -9.77
C LYS A 171 -10.81 4.54 -10.06
N ASN A 172 -10.62 5.84 -9.84
CA ASN A 172 -9.36 6.52 -10.07
C ASN A 172 -8.47 6.53 -8.81
N GLU A 173 -8.98 6.09 -7.67
CA GLU A 173 -8.28 6.10 -6.39
C GLU A 173 -7.70 4.73 -6.03
N PHE A 174 -6.41 4.66 -5.70
CA PHE A 174 -5.67 3.39 -5.57
C PHE A 174 -5.02 3.13 -4.20
N TRP A 175 -5.11 4.05 -3.23
CA TRP A 175 -4.40 3.90 -1.95
C TRP A 175 -4.68 2.59 -1.24
N ILE A 176 -5.94 2.14 -1.19
CA ILE A 176 -6.30 0.95 -0.44
C ILE A 176 -5.79 -0.32 -1.13
N SER A 177 -5.86 -0.38 -2.46
CA SER A 177 -5.35 -1.48 -3.27
C SER A 177 -3.83 -1.60 -3.14
N LEU A 178 -3.13 -0.47 -3.16
CA LEU A 178 -1.68 -0.41 -3.02
C LEU A 178 -1.23 -0.70 -1.58
N LEU A 179 -1.97 -0.22 -0.58
CA LEU A 179 -1.69 -0.47 0.83
C LEU A 179 -1.89 -1.94 1.21
N GLU A 180 -2.94 -2.58 0.68
CA GLU A 180 -3.18 -4.02 0.83
C GLU A 180 -2.04 -4.83 0.20
N LYS A 181 -1.59 -4.48 -1.02
CA LYS A 181 -0.42 -5.09 -1.65
C LYS A 181 0.84 -4.92 -0.79
N ALA A 182 1.08 -3.72 -0.26
CA ALA A 182 2.24 -3.43 0.58
C ALA A 182 2.25 -4.25 1.88
N TYR A 183 1.07 -4.55 2.43
CA TYR A 183 0.93 -5.37 3.63
C TYR A 183 1.06 -6.88 3.33
N ALA A 184 0.71 -7.30 2.11
CA ALA A 184 0.87 -8.68 1.66
C ALA A 184 2.34 -9.07 1.40
N LYS A 185 3.19 -8.09 1.08
CA LYS A 185 4.64 -8.23 0.98
C LYS A 185 5.28 -8.35 2.37
#